data_AF-A0A8T4YIZ9-F1
#
_entry.id   AF-A0A8T4YIZ9-F1
#
_cell.length_a   1.000
_cell.length_b   1.000
_cell.length_c   1.000
_cell.angle_alpha   90.00
_cell.angle_beta   90.00
_cell.angle_gamma   90.00
#
_symmetry.space_group_name_H-M   'P 1'
#
loop_
_entity.id
_entity.type
_entity.pdbx_description
1 polymer ?
#
loop_
_entity_poly.entity_id
_entity_poly.type
_entity_poly.pdbx_seq_one_letter_code
_entity_poly.pdbx_strand_id
1 'polypeptide(L)' 'MSLDLRLVGCLLIFLAFAVLLHQYILCGRWWEMNQFLHHENIAATLAALGTGMLIRNRSKAKN' A
#
# COMPACT_ATOMS: atom_id res chain seq x y z
N MET A 1 3.62 23.56 -5.86
CA MET A 1 4.36 22.28 -5.77
C MET A 1 3.36 21.15 -5.97
N SER A 2 3.11 20.76 -7.21
CA SER A 2 2.16 19.69 -7.54
C SER A 2 2.79 18.36 -7.15
N LEU A 3 2.35 17.77 -6.04
CA LEU A 3 2.76 16.41 -5.67
C LEU A 3 2.39 15.47 -6.81
N ASP A 4 3.38 14.85 -7.44
CA ASP A 4 3.17 13.88 -8.50
C ASP A 4 2.35 12.71 -7.95
N LEU A 5 1.09 12.60 -8.39
CA LEU A 5 0.16 11.55 -7.96
C LEU A 5 0.73 10.14 -8.20
N ARG A 6 1.62 10.00 -9.20
CA ARG A 6 2.38 8.77 -9.45
C ARG A 6 3.34 8.45 -8.32
N LEU A 7 4.07 9.46 -7.86
CA LEU A 7 5.09 9.35 -6.82
C LEU A 7 4.42 8.98 -5.50
N VAL A 8 3.28 9.60 -5.17
CA VAL A 8 2.46 9.23 -4.01
C VAL A 8 1.93 7.80 -4.11
N GLY A 9 1.41 7.40 -5.27
CA GLY A 9 0.92 6.04 -5.49
C GLY A 9 2.00 4.99 -5.29
N CYS A 10 3.20 5.21 -5.83
CA CYS A 10 4.34 4.33 -5.64
C CYS A 10 4.79 4.26 -4.17
N LEU A 11 4.80 5.41 -3.48
CA LEU A 11 5.22 5.50 -2.08
C LEU A 11 4.26 4.72 -1.16
N LEU A 12 2.95 4.81 -1.41
CA LEU A 12 1.93 4.06 -0.67
C LEU A 12 2.05 2.55 -0.85
N ILE A 13 2.34 2.09 -2.06
CA ILE A 13 2.61 0.66 -2.32
C ILE A 13 3.88 0.22 -1.60
N PHE A 14 4.94 1.02 -1.63
CA PHE A 14 6.18 0.71 -0.90
C PHE A 14 5.94 0.61 0.61
N LEU A 15 5.17 1.53 1.19
CA LEU A 15 4.79 1.46 2.61
C LEU A 15 3.98 0.20 2.93
N ALA A 16 3.06 -0.22 2.04
CA ALA A 16 2.34 -1.48 2.23
C ALA A 16 3.27 -2.69 2.35
N PHE A 17 4.29 -2.78 1.48
CA PHE A 17 5.32 -3.82 1.56
C PHE A 17 6.18 -3.69 2.82
N ALA A 18 6.56 -2.48 3.21
CA ALA A 18 7.35 -2.24 4.42
C ALA A 18 6.60 -2.69 5.69
N VAL A 19 5.29 -2.48 5.75
CA VAL A 19 4.44 -2.95 6.86
C VAL A 19 4.39 -4.48 6.92
N LEU A 20 4.24 -5.17 5.78
CA LEU A 20 4.29 -6.63 5.74
C LEU A 20 5.67 -7.19 6.12
N LEU A 21 6.74 -6.54 5.65
CA LEU A 21 8.11 -6.93 6.00
C LEU A 21 8.38 -6.73 7.50
N HIS A 22 7.93 -5.62 8.07
CA HIS A 22 8.03 -5.35 9.50
C HIS A 22 7.32 -6.42 10.33
N GLN A 23 6.10 -6.79 9.93
CA GLN A 23 5.34 -7.87 10.57
C GLN A 23 6.10 -9.21 10.46
N TYR A 24 6.67 -9.52 9.30
CA TYR A 24 7.44 -10.76 9.12
C TYR A 24 8.67 -10.81 10.03
N ILE A 25 9.41 -9.71 10.17
CA ILE A 25 10.60 -9.65 11.03
C ILE A 25 10.24 -9.83 12.51
N LEU A 26 9.15 -9.23 12.98
CA LEU A 26 8.76 -9.27 14.39
C LEU A 26 8.03 -10.55 14.79
N CYS A 27 7.13 -11.05 13.95
CA CYS A 27 6.25 -12.17 14.28
C CYS A 27 6.69 -13.50 13.64
N GLY A 28 7.64 -13.47 12.69
CA GLY A 28 8.08 -14.65 11.93
C GLY A 28 7.00 -15.23 11.01
N ARG A 29 5.88 -14.51 10.82
CA ARG A 29 4.72 -14.94 10.01
C ARG A 29 4.34 -13.86 9.03
N TRP A 30 4.01 -14.28 7.81
CA TRP A 30 3.59 -13.38 6.74
C TRP A 30 2.15 -12.92 6.88
N TRP A 31 1.30 -13.76 7.48
CA TRP A 31 -0.13 -13.53 7.56
C TRP A 31 -0.75 -14.31 8.74
N GLU A 32 -1.55 -13.65 9.57
CA GLU A 32 -2.18 -14.14 10.79
C GLU A 32 -3.62 -13.60 10.87
N MET A 33 -4.56 -14.38 10.34
CA MET A 33 -5.99 -14.04 10.27
C MET A 33 -6.65 -13.77 11.63
N ASN A 34 -6.01 -14.17 12.73
CA ASN A 34 -6.54 -14.03 14.08
C ASN A 34 -6.37 -12.60 14.65
N GLN A 35 -5.58 -11.73 14.00
CA GLN A 35 -5.39 -10.34 14.41
C GLN A 35 -5.94 -9.37 13.38
N PHE A 36 -7.27 -9.26 13.35
CA PHE A 36 -8.06 -8.39 12.44
C PHE A 36 -7.66 -6.90 12.41
N LEU A 37 -6.75 -6.40 13.28
CA LEU A 37 -6.52 -4.97 13.43
C LEU A 37 -5.09 -4.46 13.21
N HIS A 38 -4.06 -5.29 13.04
CA HIS A 38 -2.72 -4.78 13.37
C HIS A 38 -1.84 -4.32 12.20
N HIS A 39 -1.70 -5.08 11.11
CA HIS A 39 -0.70 -4.76 10.08
C HIS A 39 -1.14 -5.16 8.67
N GLU A 40 -1.83 -6.29 8.53
CA GLU A 40 -2.35 -6.80 7.25
C GLU A 40 -3.40 -5.88 6.63
N ASN A 41 -4.36 -5.42 7.44
CA ASN A 41 -5.40 -4.52 6.96
C ASN A 41 -4.82 -3.15 6.58
N ILE A 42 -3.81 -2.68 7.30
CA ILE A 42 -3.09 -1.45 6.96
C ILE A 42 -2.35 -1.62 5.64
N ALA A 43 -1.61 -2.72 5.45
CA ALA A 43 -0.92 -3.02 4.21
C ALA A 43 -1.89 -3.15 3.03
N ALA A 44 -3.01 -3.87 3.18
CA ALA A 44 -4.01 -4.02 2.15
C ALA A 44 -4.67 -2.68 1.77
N THR A 45 -4.99 -1.84 2.75
CA THR A 45 -5.59 -0.52 2.52
C THR A 45 -4.61 0.41 1.80
N LEU A 46 -3.33 0.42 2.21
CA LEU A 46 -2.27 1.21 1.56
C LEU A 46 -2.00 0.75 0.12
N ALA A 47 -1.96 -0.57 -0.11
CA ALA A 47 -1.81 -1.14 -1.44
C ALA A 47 -3.00 -0.80 -2.35
N ALA A 48 -4.22 -0.88 -1.84
CA ALA A 48 -5.44 -0.53 -2.57
C ALA A 48 -5.49 0.97 -2.92
N LEU A 49 -5.15 1.85 -1.97
CA LEU A 49 -5.05 3.30 -2.18
C LEU A 49 -3.98 3.64 -3.22
N GLY A 50 -2.76 3.13 -3.07
CA GLY A 50 -1.66 3.38 -3.99
C GLY A 50 -1.98 2.91 -5.41
N THR A 51 -2.56 1.72 -5.54
CA THR A 51 -3.00 1.16 -6.83
C THR A 51 -4.12 1.99 -7.46
N GLY A 52 -5.13 2.38 -6.68
CA GLY A 52 -6.22 3.25 -7.15
C GLY A 52 -5.73 4.61 -7.65
N MET A 53 -4.74 5.21 -6.98
CA MET A 53 -4.13 6.47 -7.41
C MET A 53 -3.36 6.32 -8.74
N LEU A 54 -2.65 5.22 -8.94
CA LEU A 54 -1.95 4.92 -10.20
C LEU A 54 -2.92 4.67 -11.36
N ILE A 55 -4.01 3.92 -11.12
CA ILE A 55 -5.06 3.65 -12.11
C ILE A 55 -5.76 4.96 -12.52
N ARG A 56 -6.16 5.79 -11.55
CA ARG A 56 -6.80 7.09 -11.83
C ARG A 56 -5.91 7.99 -12.69
N ASN A 57 -4.60 7.98 -12.44
CA ASN A 57 -3.67 8.80 -13.21
C ASN A 57 -3.48 8.30 -14.65
N ARG A 58 -3.55 6.98 -14.88
CA ARG A 58 -3.61 6.39 -16.23
C ARG A 58 -4.91 6.78 -16.95
N SER A 59 -6.03 6.83 -16.23
CA SER A 59 -7.33 7.23 -16.79
C SER A 59 -7.36 8.70 -17.21
N LYS A 60 -6.71 9.60 -16.46
CA LYS A 60 -6.60 11.02 -16.84
C LYS A 60 -5.67 11.26 -18.04
N ALA A 61 -4.70 10.39 -18.29
CA ALA A 61 -3.80 10.51 -19.44
C ALA A 61 -4.44 10.04 -20.77
N LYS A 62 -5.64 9.45 -20.72
CA LYS A 62 -6.36 8.88 -21.87
C LYS A 62 -7.50 9.76 -22.40
N ASN A 63 -7.74 10.92 -21.78
CA ASN A 63 -8.80 11.88 -22.11
C ASN A 63 -8.15 13.24 -22.35
#